data_AF-A0AAE8ZRU2-F1
#
_entry.id   AF-A0AAE8ZRU2-F1
#
_cell.length_a   1.000
_cell.length_b   1.000
_cell.length_c   1.000
_cell.angle_alpha   90.00
_cell.angle_beta   90.00
_cell.angle_gamma   90.00
#
_symmetry.space_group_name_H-M   'P 1'
#
loop_
_entity.id
_entity.type
_entity.pdbx_description
1 polymer ?
#
loop_
_entity_poly.entity_id
_entity_poly.type
_entity_poly.pdbx_seq_one_letter_code
_entity_poly.pdbx_strand_id
1 'polypeptide(L)'
;MSLLLKTLIFVAAVQYGTAHRPTTLTDEQVLKLVHLSCNDAKYFCPAERYLVKIGPYRIFNRFAVLKSEEVGLLKTSDIPLTDLFGVFRNTFCCTEGSCLAECGVYPVNEKSIISNFHDIYKQVFALNIAELNGYEEDYIEYLRNGKQRGFVPARIEELYDILHENEDTIIDMLAKVPQ
;
A
#
# COMPACT_ATOMS: atom_id res chain seq x y z
N MET A 1 55.72 6.73 28.99
CA MET A 1 54.88 6.46 27.80
C MET A 1 54.40 4.99 27.75
N SER A 2 53.80 4.42 28.81
CA SER A 2 53.39 2.99 28.74
C SER A 2 52.17 2.56 29.58
N LEU A 3 51.48 3.47 30.27
CA LEU A 3 50.31 3.12 31.08
C LEU A 3 48.97 3.66 30.54
N LEU A 4 48.99 4.79 29.82
CA LEU A 4 47.77 5.36 29.21
C LEU A 4 47.28 4.61 27.97
N LEU A 5 48.16 3.85 27.30
CA LEU A 5 47.78 3.09 26.09
C LEU A 5 47.08 1.77 26.42
N LYS A 6 47.22 1.26 27.65
CA LYS A 6 46.63 -0.01 28.08
C LYS A 6 45.18 0.13 28.57
N THR A 7 44.78 1.31 29.03
CA THR A 7 43.41 1.59 29.47
C THR A 7 42.46 1.93 28.32
N LEU A 8 42.95 2.44 27.20
CA LEU A 8 42.13 2.75 26.02
C LEU A 8 41.66 1.51 25.25
N ILE A 9 42.36 0.38 25.36
CA ILE A 9 41.97 -0.87 24.67
C ILE A 9 40.87 -1.61 25.44
N PHE A 10 40.74 -1.40 26.76
CA PHE A 10 39.73 -2.09 27.57
C PHE A 10 38.33 -1.45 27.51
N VAL A 11 38.22 -0.19 27.08
CA VAL A 11 36.92 0.49 26.95
C VAL A 11 36.30 0.28 25.57
N ALA A 12 37.10 -0.05 24.55
CA ALA A 12 36.59 -0.34 23.20
C ALA A 12 35.93 -1.73 23.06
N ALA A 13 36.16 -2.65 24.01
CA ALA A 13 35.62 -4.02 23.94
C ALA A 13 34.27 -4.21 24.67
N VAL A 14 33.73 -3.18 25.34
CA VAL A 14 32.56 -3.34 26.22
C VAL A 14 31.29 -2.64 25.70
N GLN A 15 31.36 -1.95 24.55
CA GLN A 15 30.18 -1.28 23.97
C GLN A 15 29.61 -1.93 22.69
N TYR A 16 30.17 -3.04 22.21
CA TYR A 16 29.53 -3.90 21.20
C TYR A 16 28.82 -5.09 21.86
N GLY A 17 28.04 -4.78 22.89
CA GLY A 17 27.04 -5.67 23.46
C GLY A 17 25.66 -5.12 23.18
N THR A 18 25.38 -4.70 21.93
CA THR A 18 23.99 -4.67 21.49
C THR A 18 23.50 -6.09 21.63
N ALA A 19 22.65 -6.32 22.63
CA ALA A 19 21.90 -7.54 22.78
C ALA A 19 20.97 -7.62 21.56
N HIS A 20 21.52 -8.00 20.41
CA HIS A 20 20.76 -8.46 19.28
C HIS A 20 20.00 -9.66 19.81
N ARG A 21 18.73 -9.46 20.18
CA ARG A 21 17.84 -10.58 20.46
C ARG A 21 17.86 -11.41 19.18
N PRO A 22 18.44 -12.61 19.17
CA PRO A 22 18.29 -13.47 18.02
C PRO A 22 16.79 -13.74 17.93
N THR A 23 16.15 -13.23 16.88
CA THR A 23 14.74 -13.54 16.67
C THR A 23 14.67 -15.05 16.49
N THR A 24 13.86 -15.71 17.32
CA THR A 24 13.65 -17.16 17.32
C THR A 24 12.78 -17.61 16.13
N LEU A 25 12.67 -16.77 15.11
CA LEU A 25 11.80 -17.01 13.98
C LEU A 25 12.44 -18.07 13.09
N THR A 26 11.68 -19.13 12.82
CA THR A 26 12.06 -20.13 11.83
C THR A 26 11.96 -19.53 10.43
N ASP A 27 12.67 -20.13 9.48
CA ASP A 27 12.61 -19.72 8.07
C ASP A 27 11.17 -19.67 7.54
N GLU A 28 10.30 -20.59 7.97
CA GLU A 28 8.87 -20.56 7.61
C GLU A 28 8.14 -19.35 8.20
N GLN A 29 8.46 -18.97 9.44
CA GLN A 29 7.86 -17.79 10.06
C GLN A 29 8.32 -16.50 9.36
N VAL A 30 9.59 -16.43 8.95
CA VAL A 30 10.12 -15.32 8.15
C VAL A 30 9.39 -15.23 6.81
N LEU A 31 9.30 -16.35 6.08
CA LEU A 31 8.61 -16.39 4.79
C LEU A 31 7.13 -16.04 4.91
N LYS A 32 6.49 -16.44 6.02
CA LYS A 32 5.10 -16.04 6.32
C LYS A 32 4.97 -14.54 6.53
N LEU A 33 5.92 -13.89 7.23
CA LEU A 33 5.91 -12.44 7.41
C LEU A 33 6.10 -11.70 6.08
N VAL A 34 7.03 -12.16 5.25
CA VAL A 34 7.23 -11.62 3.89
C VAL A 34 5.95 -11.77 3.06
N HIS A 35 5.32 -12.94 3.10
CA HIS A 35 4.04 -13.17 2.40
C HIS A 35 2.91 -12.26 2.92
N LEU A 36 2.83 -12.03 4.23
CA LEU A 36 1.85 -11.12 4.82
C LEU A 36 2.10 -9.65 4.44
N SER A 37 3.36 -9.28 4.19
CA SER A 37 3.74 -7.92 3.80
C SER A 37 3.28 -7.57 2.37
N CYS A 38 3.08 -8.57 1.52
CA CYS A 38 2.58 -8.38 0.15
C CYS A 38 1.05 -8.33 0.04
N ASN A 39 0.32 -8.41 1.15
CA ASN A 39 -1.13 -8.55 1.11
C ASN A 39 -1.85 -7.21 1.33
N ASP A 40 -2.37 -6.63 0.25
CA ASP A 40 -3.62 -5.86 0.31
C ASP A 40 -4.74 -6.72 -0.34
N ALA A 41 -5.40 -7.47 0.53
CA ALA A 41 -6.70 -8.12 0.35
C ALA A 41 -6.92 -9.25 -0.66
N LYS A 42 -6.13 -9.50 -1.72
CA LYS A 42 -6.41 -10.66 -2.62
C LYS A 42 -5.36 -11.07 -3.66
N TYR A 43 -4.27 -10.32 -3.82
CA TYR A 43 -3.39 -10.52 -4.95
C TYR A 43 -1.91 -10.55 -4.55
N PHE A 44 -1.34 -11.74 -4.62
CA PHE A 44 0.05 -12.03 -4.27
C PHE A 44 0.93 -11.95 -5.50
N CYS A 45 1.95 -11.08 -5.49
CA CYS A 45 2.86 -10.89 -6.61
C CYS A 45 4.30 -10.60 -6.13
N PRO A 46 5.19 -11.61 -6.17
CA PRO A 46 6.62 -11.42 -5.86
C PRO A 46 7.30 -10.48 -6.88
N ALA A 47 8.18 -9.62 -6.40
CA ALA A 47 9.08 -8.86 -7.27
C ALA A 47 10.00 -9.81 -8.06
N GLU A 48 10.39 -9.41 -9.29
CA GLU A 48 11.10 -10.27 -10.26
C GLU A 48 12.37 -10.92 -9.67
N ARG A 49 13.14 -10.17 -8.87
CA ARG A 49 14.36 -10.67 -8.21
C ARG A 49 14.10 -11.84 -7.25
N TYR A 50 12.90 -11.92 -6.71
CA TYR A 50 12.48 -12.92 -5.72
C TYR A 50 11.42 -13.86 -6.28
N LEU A 51 11.20 -13.88 -7.59
CA LEU A 51 10.19 -14.68 -8.26
C LEU A 51 10.75 -16.00 -8.79
N VAL A 52 9.99 -17.08 -8.63
CA VAL A 52 10.13 -18.32 -9.40
C VAL A 52 8.83 -18.57 -10.14
N LYS A 53 8.95 -18.80 -11.46
CA LYS A 53 7.81 -19.14 -12.34
C LYS A 53 7.75 -20.65 -12.51
N ILE A 54 6.64 -21.28 -12.08
CA ILE A 54 6.37 -22.71 -12.26
C ILE A 54 5.04 -22.84 -13.02
N GLY A 55 5.12 -22.96 -14.35
CA GLY A 55 3.92 -22.90 -15.19
C GLY A 55 3.20 -21.54 -15.02
N PRO A 56 1.88 -21.52 -14.73
CA PRO A 56 1.15 -20.28 -14.47
C PRO A 56 1.40 -19.72 -13.06
N TYR A 57 2.05 -20.49 -12.17
CA TYR A 57 2.23 -20.10 -10.78
C TYR A 57 3.46 -19.21 -10.61
N ARG A 58 3.28 -18.17 -9.80
CA ARG A 58 4.31 -17.23 -9.37
C ARG A 58 4.50 -17.40 -7.88
N ILE A 59 5.68 -17.86 -7.47
CA ILE A 59 5.98 -18.13 -6.05
C ILE A 59 7.27 -17.43 -5.63
N PHE A 60 7.44 -17.21 -4.34
CA PHE A 60 8.70 -16.69 -3.82
C PHE A 60 9.84 -17.68 -4.02
N ASN A 61 10.97 -17.17 -4.52
CA ASN A 61 12.26 -17.81 -4.41
C ASN A 61 12.68 -17.79 -2.94
N ARG A 62 12.31 -18.85 -2.21
CA ARG A 62 12.56 -18.98 -0.76
C ARG A 62 14.03 -18.77 -0.41
N PHE A 63 14.95 -19.30 -1.22
CA PHE A 63 16.39 -19.14 -0.99
C PHE A 63 16.85 -17.69 -1.15
N ALA A 64 16.38 -16.99 -2.20
CA ALA A 64 16.73 -15.59 -2.42
C ALA A 64 16.16 -14.69 -1.33
N VAL A 65 14.92 -14.95 -0.88
CA VAL A 65 14.28 -14.20 0.21
C VAL A 65 15.04 -14.40 1.53
N LEU A 66 15.31 -15.63 1.94
CA LEU A 66 15.98 -15.92 3.22
C LEU A 66 17.43 -15.42 3.28
N LYS A 67 18.08 -15.26 2.13
CA LYS A 67 19.44 -14.71 2.02
C LYS A 67 19.49 -13.19 1.81
N SER A 68 18.35 -12.52 1.72
CA SER A 68 18.29 -11.07 1.54
C SER A 68 18.79 -10.32 2.79
N GLU A 69 19.29 -9.11 2.57
CA GLU A 69 19.76 -8.24 3.64
C GLU A 69 18.61 -7.80 4.54
N GLU A 70 17.43 -7.61 3.96
CA GLU A 70 16.21 -7.19 4.65
C GLU A 70 15.72 -8.26 5.62
N VAL A 71 15.82 -9.55 5.26
CA VAL A 71 15.58 -10.64 6.23
C VAL A 71 16.63 -10.63 7.35
N GLY A 72 17.86 -10.19 7.07
CA GLY A 72 18.89 -9.94 8.08
C GLY A 72 18.48 -8.91 9.14
N LEU A 73 17.64 -7.94 8.77
CA LEU A 73 17.11 -6.92 9.70
C LEU A 73 16.22 -7.53 10.77
N LEU A 74 15.50 -8.63 10.49
CA LEU A 74 14.74 -9.35 11.52
C LEU A 74 15.63 -9.85 12.66
N LYS A 75 16.89 -10.18 12.39
CA LYS A 75 17.78 -10.79 13.39
C LYS A 75 18.62 -9.76 14.14
N THR A 76 18.71 -8.54 13.62
CA THR A 76 19.73 -7.57 14.03
C THR A 76 19.17 -6.20 14.41
N SER A 77 17.98 -5.85 13.95
CA SER A 77 17.45 -4.49 14.08
C SER A 77 16.48 -4.34 15.26
N ASP A 78 16.53 -3.18 15.90
CA ASP A 78 15.50 -2.70 16.84
C ASP A 78 14.32 -2.02 16.11
N ILE A 79 14.16 -2.28 14.81
CA ILE A 79 13.12 -1.66 13.99
C ILE A 79 11.76 -2.23 14.40
N PRO A 80 10.75 -1.37 14.65
CA PRO A 80 9.38 -1.81 14.89
C PRO A 80 8.90 -2.73 13.77
N LEU A 81 8.21 -3.81 14.13
CA LEU A 81 7.72 -4.78 13.14
C LEU A 81 6.85 -4.11 12.06
N THR A 82 6.09 -3.07 12.40
CA THR A 82 5.28 -2.29 11.44
C THR A 82 6.11 -1.64 10.34
N ASP A 83 7.28 -1.09 10.68
CA ASP A 83 8.14 -0.41 9.71
C ASP A 83 8.86 -1.44 8.84
N LEU A 84 9.18 -2.60 9.42
CA LEU A 84 9.76 -3.72 8.71
C LEU A 84 8.81 -4.33 7.67
N PHE A 85 7.49 -4.31 7.93
CA PHE A 85 6.50 -4.67 6.91
C PHE A 85 6.56 -3.74 5.70
N GLY A 86 6.78 -2.44 5.90
CA GLY A 86 7.00 -1.49 4.81
C GLY A 86 8.26 -1.82 4.00
N VAL A 87 9.36 -2.14 4.67
CA VAL A 87 10.61 -2.60 4.03
C VAL A 87 10.35 -3.87 3.22
N PHE A 88 9.70 -4.86 3.81
CA PHE A 88 9.40 -6.13 3.16
C PHE A 88 8.48 -5.95 1.95
N ARG A 89 7.46 -5.10 2.07
CA ARG A 89 6.55 -4.77 0.97
C ARG A 89 7.32 -4.19 -0.22
N ASN A 90 8.18 -3.20 0.03
CA ASN A 90 8.91 -2.51 -1.03
C ASN A 90 10.01 -3.37 -1.65
N THR A 91 10.62 -4.29 -0.89
CA THR A 91 11.69 -5.16 -1.39
C THR A 91 11.15 -6.39 -2.10
N PHE A 92 10.18 -7.10 -1.52
CA PHE A 92 9.79 -8.44 -1.96
C PHE A 92 8.55 -8.45 -2.84
N CYS A 93 7.73 -7.40 -2.81
CA CYS A 93 6.43 -7.40 -3.49
C CYS A 93 6.46 -6.46 -4.70
N CYS A 94 5.72 -6.81 -5.75
CA CYS A 94 5.40 -5.87 -6.81
C CYS A 94 4.52 -4.74 -6.25
N THR A 95 4.89 -3.50 -6.52
CA THR A 95 4.09 -2.30 -6.18
C THR A 95 3.67 -1.51 -7.43
N GLU A 96 4.30 -1.78 -8.58
CA GLU A 96 4.07 -1.06 -9.83
C GLU A 96 3.13 -1.83 -10.78
N GLY A 97 2.36 -1.07 -11.58
CA GLY A 97 1.34 -1.63 -12.48
C GLY A 97 1.86 -2.64 -13.51
N SER A 98 3.08 -2.46 -14.04
CA SER A 98 3.69 -3.41 -14.98
C SER A 98 3.98 -4.78 -14.32
N CYS A 99 4.55 -4.74 -13.12
CA CYS A 99 4.88 -5.92 -12.30
C CYS A 99 3.59 -6.63 -11.83
N LEU A 100 2.58 -5.86 -11.45
CA LEU A 100 1.27 -6.34 -11.00
C LEU A 100 0.43 -6.95 -12.14
N ALA A 101 0.43 -6.34 -13.33
CA ALA A 101 -0.30 -6.83 -14.51
C ALA A 101 0.15 -8.24 -14.91
N GLU A 102 1.44 -8.50 -14.73
CA GLU A 102 2.08 -9.79 -14.95
C GLU A 102 1.47 -10.90 -14.04
N CYS A 103 0.97 -10.54 -12.87
CA CYS A 103 0.25 -11.39 -11.93
C CYS A 103 -1.29 -11.34 -12.09
N GLY A 104 -1.81 -10.67 -13.14
CA GLY A 104 -3.24 -10.45 -13.32
C GLY A 104 -3.85 -9.49 -12.30
N VAL A 105 -3.01 -8.68 -11.64
CA VAL A 105 -3.39 -7.72 -10.61
C VAL A 105 -3.45 -6.36 -11.27
N TYR A 106 -4.65 -5.85 -11.43
CA TYR A 106 -4.88 -4.51 -11.95
C TYR A 106 -5.33 -3.66 -10.77
N PRO A 107 -4.44 -2.82 -10.19
CA PRO A 107 -4.86 -1.91 -9.14
C PRO A 107 -5.95 -1.00 -9.72
N VAL A 108 -7.18 -1.18 -9.24
CA VAL A 108 -8.27 -0.24 -9.51
C VAL A 108 -7.97 0.97 -8.63
N ASN A 109 -7.21 1.92 -9.16
CA ASN A 109 -7.13 3.22 -8.55
C ASN A 109 -8.51 3.86 -8.73
N GLU A 110 -9.22 4.07 -7.62
CA GLU A 110 -10.44 4.88 -7.63
C GLU A 110 -10.11 6.23 -8.26
N LYS A 111 -10.88 6.63 -9.26
CA LYS A 111 -10.71 7.90 -9.96
C LYS A 111 -10.80 9.05 -8.96
N SER A 112 -9.96 10.07 -9.15
CA SER A 112 -9.79 11.17 -8.20
C SER A 112 -11.11 11.89 -7.90
N ILE A 113 -11.99 12.00 -8.92
CA ILE A 113 -13.33 12.58 -8.79
C ILE A 113 -14.21 11.85 -7.78
N ILE A 114 -14.12 10.52 -7.69
CA ILE A 114 -14.92 9.71 -6.76
C ILE A 114 -14.36 9.87 -5.35
N SER A 115 -13.04 9.73 -5.21
CA SER A 115 -12.36 9.86 -3.92
C SER A 115 -12.56 11.23 -3.25
N ASN A 116 -12.62 12.30 -4.05
CA ASN A 116 -12.79 13.67 -3.59
C ASN A 116 -14.24 14.18 -3.69
N PHE A 117 -15.19 13.34 -4.13
CA PHE A 117 -16.53 13.81 -4.50
C PHE A 117 -17.24 14.53 -3.34
N HIS A 118 -17.03 14.07 -2.11
CA HIS A 118 -17.56 14.71 -0.91
C HIS A 118 -17.21 16.19 -0.79
N ASP A 119 -16.02 16.59 -1.25
CA ASP A 119 -15.53 17.96 -1.13
C ASP A 119 -15.95 18.83 -2.34
N ILE A 120 -16.22 18.21 -3.48
CA ILE A 120 -16.48 18.90 -4.77
C ILE A 120 -17.92 18.75 -5.30
N TYR A 121 -18.80 18.02 -4.61
CA TYR A 121 -20.12 17.67 -5.14
C TYR A 121 -20.96 18.88 -5.56
N LYS A 122 -20.87 19.99 -4.80
CA LYS A 122 -21.61 21.22 -5.12
C LYS A 122 -21.15 21.83 -6.44
N GLN A 123 -19.85 21.86 -6.67
CA GLN A 123 -19.26 22.39 -7.90
C GLN A 123 -19.62 21.48 -9.08
N VAL A 124 -19.61 20.16 -8.88
CA VAL A 124 -20.00 19.19 -9.90
C VAL A 124 -21.48 19.33 -10.28
N PHE A 125 -22.40 19.40 -9.32
CA PHE A 125 -23.83 19.61 -9.62
C PHE A 125 -24.10 21.01 -10.22
N ALA A 126 -23.32 22.02 -9.85
CA ALA A 126 -23.41 23.36 -10.46
C ALA A 126 -23.03 23.39 -11.95
N LEU A 127 -22.34 22.37 -12.47
CA LEU A 127 -22.10 22.24 -13.92
C LEU A 127 -23.38 21.96 -14.72
N ASN A 128 -24.50 21.64 -14.05
CA ASN A 128 -25.80 21.35 -14.66
C ASN A 128 -25.74 20.23 -15.72
N ILE A 129 -24.97 19.18 -15.46
CA ILE A 129 -24.90 18.00 -16.33
C ILE A 129 -26.19 17.19 -16.14
N ALA A 130 -26.99 17.08 -17.19
CA ALA A 130 -28.33 16.50 -17.14
C ALA A 130 -28.36 15.10 -16.51
N GLU A 131 -27.36 14.27 -16.81
CA GLU A 131 -27.21 12.92 -16.28
C GLU A 131 -26.90 12.89 -14.78
N LEU A 132 -26.23 13.90 -14.23
CA LEU A 132 -25.87 13.98 -12.81
C LEU A 132 -26.97 14.63 -11.96
N ASN A 133 -27.69 15.61 -12.51
CA ASN A 133 -28.66 16.41 -11.76
C ASN A 133 -29.76 15.56 -11.10
N GLY A 134 -30.11 14.42 -11.68
CA GLY A 134 -31.09 13.48 -11.10
C GLY A 134 -30.63 12.80 -9.80
N TYR A 135 -29.36 12.96 -9.41
CA TYR A 135 -28.76 12.32 -8.23
C TYR A 135 -28.41 13.32 -7.12
N GLU A 136 -28.65 14.62 -7.30
CA GLU A 136 -28.26 15.64 -6.32
C GLU A 136 -29.01 15.45 -4.99
N GLU A 137 -30.33 15.27 -5.04
CA GLU A 137 -31.14 15.03 -3.85
C GLU A 137 -30.77 13.70 -3.17
N ASP A 138 -30.57 12.64 -3.96
CA ASP A 138 -30.13 11.32 -3.48
C ASP A 138 -28.80 11.44 -2.72
N TYR A 139 -27.84 12.19 -3.27
CA TYR A 139 -26.53 12.38 -2.65
C TYR A 139 -26.61 13.22 -1.37
N ILE A 140 -27.43 14.28 -1.36
CA ILE A 140 -27.65 15.09 -0.16
C ILE A 140 -28.31 14.25 0.94
N GLU A 141 -29.28 13.40 0.61
CA GLU A 141 -29.91 12.49 1.56
C GLU A 141 -28.91 11.47 2.11
N TYR A 142 -28.07 10.91 1.23
CA TYR A 142 -26.98 10.01 1.63
C TYR A 142 -26.01 10.65 2.63
N LEU A 143 -25.66 11.92 2.45
CA LEU A 143 -24.82 12.66 3.39
C LEU A 143 -25.53 12.90 4.74
N ARG A 144 -26.84 13.20 4.74
CA ARG A 144 -27.63 13.48 5.95
C ARG A 144 -27.85 12.25 6.82
N ASN A 145 -28.11 11.11 6.21
CA ASN A 145 -28.40 9.87 6.93
C ASN A 145 -27.15 9.24 7.57
N GLY A 146 -25.98 9.83 7.32
CA GLY A 146 -24.68 9.36 7.78
C GLY A 146 -24.29 8.09 7.04
N LYS A 147 -23.03 8.01 6.59
CA LYS A 147 -22.49 6.77 6.05
C LYS A 147 -22.63 5.66 7.10
N GLN A 148 -23.66 4.83 7.01
CA GLN A 148 -23.67 3.56 7.72
C GLN A 148 -22.46 2.79 7.19
N ARG A 149 -21.53 2.41 8.09
CA ARG A 149 -20.23 1.85 7.72
C ARG A 149 -20.43 0.71 6.73
N GLY A 150 -19.95 0.91 5.50
CA GLY A 150 -19.92 -0.10 4.44
C GLY A 150 -21.18 -0.21 3.57
N PHE A 151 -22.19 0.66 3.74
CA PHE A 151 -23.37 0.67 2.86
C PHE A 151 -23.39 1.91 1.97
N VAL A 152 -23.41 1.69 0.66
CA VAL A 152 -23.65 2.70 -0.37
C VAL A 152 -24.95 2.31 -1.07
N PRO A 153 -25.98 3.17 -1.11
CA PRO A 153 -27.21 2.87 -1.84
C PRO A 153 -26.94 2.72 -3.33
N ALA A 154 -27.70 1.87 -4.03
CA ALA A 154 -27.55 1.63 -5.47
C ALA A 154 -27.57 2.93 -6.30
N ARG A 155 -28.43 3.89 -5.95
CA ARG A 155 -28.48 5.21 -6.60
C ARG A 155 -27.17 6.00 -6.49
N ILE A 156 -26.44 5.83 -5.38
CA ILE A 156 -25.14 6.49 -5.18
C ILE A 156 -24.04 5.73 -5.90
N GLU A 157 -24.13 4.41 -6.02
CA GLU A 157 -23.23 3.61 -6.87
C GLU A 157 -23.38 4.03 -8.34
N GLU A 158 -24.62 4.15 -8.85
CA GLU A 158 -24.90 4.66 -10.20
C GLU A 158 -24.28 6.06 -10.42
N LEU A 159 -24.40 6.96 -9.43
CA LEU A 159 -23.74 8.27 -9.50
C LEU A 159 -22.22 8.13 -9.60
N TYR A 160 -21.60 7.27 -8.79
CA TYR A 160 -20.14 7.06 -8.84
C TYR A 160 -19.68 6.44 -10.16
N ASP A 161 -20.47 5.55 -10.77
CA ASP A 161 -20.19 4.99 -12.09
C ASP A 161 -20.20 6.09 -13.17
N ILE A 162 -21.20 6.98 -13.16
CA ILE A 162 -21.28 8.09 -14.13
C ILE A 162 -20.09 9.05 -13.93
N LEU A 163 -19.74 9.37 -12.68
CA LEU A 163 -18.57 10.19 -12.35
C LEU A 163 -17.26 9.52 -12.80
N HIS A 164 -17.15 8.19 -12.63
CA HIS A 164 -16.02 7.41 -13.10
C HIS A 164 -15.85 7.53 -14.61
N GLU A 165 -16.93 7.30 -15.36
CA GLU A 165 -16.92 7.31 -16.82
C GLU A 165 -16.59 8.69 -17.39
N ASN A 166 -16.98 9.77 -16.70
CA ASN A 166 -16.91 11.15 -17.20
C ASN A 166 -15.88 12.05 -16.50
N GLU A 167 -14.97 11.48 -15.68
CA GLU A 167 -14.00 12.24 -14.88
C GLU A 167 -13.29 13.34 -15.69
N ASP A 168 -12.66 12.99 -16.81
CA ASP A 168 -11.84 13.94 -17.60
C ASP A 168 -12.68 15.13 -18.06
N THR A 169 -13.89 14.87 -18.57
CA THR A 169 -14.83 15.90 -19.01
C THR A 169 -15.25 16.81 -17.86
N ILE A 170 -15.59 16.23 -16.71
CA ILE A 170 -16.04 16.99 -15.54
C ILE A 170 -14.91 17.85 -14.98
N ILE A 171 -13.70 17.31 -14.87
CA ILE A 171 -12.52 18.05 -14.39
C ILE A 171 -12.19 19.21 -15.36
N ASP A 172 -12.25 18.98 -16.67
CA ASP A 172 -12.06 20.03 -17.68
C ASP A 172 -13.11 21.14 -17.59
N MET A 173 -14.36 20.80 -17.25
CA MET A 173 -15.42 21.78 -17.03
C MET A 173 -15.19 22.57 -15.73
N LEU A 174 -14.83 21.89 -14.63
CA LEU A 174 -14.52 22.55 -13.36
C LEU A 174 -13.35 23.54 -13.48
N ALA A 175 -12.32 23.20 -14.27
CA ALA A 175 -11.19 24.09 -14.52
C ALA A 175 -11.56 25.38 -15.28
N LYS A 176 -12.69 25.38 -15.99
CA LYS A 176 -13.19 26.53 -16.78
C LYS A 176 -14.17 27.42 -16.00
N VAL A 177 -14.66 26.96 -14.85
CA VAL A 177 -15.52 27.77 -13.98
C VAL A 177 -14.65 28.77 -13.21
N PRO A 178 -14.90 30.09 -13.31
CA PRO A 178 -14.22 31.07 -12.47
C PRO A 178 -14.51 30.76 -10.99
N GLN A 179 -13.45 30.67 -10.16
CA GLN A 179 -13.57 30.46 -8.72
C GLN A 179 -14.20 31.66 -7.99
#